data_AF-A0A951NYR6-F1
#
_entry.id   AF-A0A951NYR6-F1
#
_cell.length_a   1.000
_cell.length_b   1.000
_cell.length_c   1.000
_cell.angle_alpha   90.00
_cell.angle_beta   90.00
_cell.angle_gamma   90.00
#
_symmetry.space_group_name_H-M   'P 1'
#
loop_
_entity.id
_entity.type
_entity.pdbx_description
1 polymer ?
#
loop_
_entity_poly.entity_id
_entity_poly.type
_entity_poly.pdbx_seq_one_letter_code
_entity_poly.pdbx_strand_id
1 'polypeptide(L)'
;MDLGVIGLSLGLVGLGSFYWRSHKAAQATEAILRSEIDALKQTQTNLEQKLESAIADWQTSQREKAALEIQIEEFKQQCARLRSQLETQSTQTQQDSEIKAFEQIQSLLTQYPSVRRMTETKPDLPARNLIGMFTALDNLIKFWDYQAIGKPWEQVEFDPQLHQGDVADLAPGEAVFVRFIGYRNDDRILIPAKVSRTLPAGATS
;
A
#
# COMPACT_ATOMS: atom_id res chain seq x y z
N MET A 1 129.53 37.77 21.62
CA MET A 1 130.24 36.59 22.15
C MET A 1 129.21 35.62 22.68
N ASP A 2 129.44 34.36 22.34
CA ASP A 2 128.83 33.09 22.76
C ASP A 2 127.44 32.61 22.28
N LEU A 3 127.52 31.33 21.89
CA LEU A 3 126.54 30.43 21.29
C LEU A 3 125.63 29.77 22.35
N GLY A 4 124.46 29.31 21.93
CA GLY A 4 123.66 28.36 22.69
C GLY A 4 122.48 27.80 21.89
N VAL A 5 122.66 26.64 21.26
CA VAL A 5 121.62 25.84 20.62
C VAL A 5 120.95 24.94 21.64
N ILE A 6 119.62 25.05 21.79
CA ILE A 6 118.66 24.02 22.25
C ILE A 6 117.33 24.43 21.58
N GLY A 7 116.53 23.64 20.88
CA GLY A 7 116.33 22.21 20.75
C GLY A 7 114.83 22.05 20.38
N LEU A 8 114.53 21.12 19.46
CA LEU A 8 113.18 20.81 18.95
C LEU A 8 112.10 20.64 20.05
N SER A 9 110.84 21.00 19.75
CA SER A 9 109.74 20.01 19.64
C SER A 9 108.40 20.62 19.26
N LEU A 10 107.70 19.91 18.36
CA LEU A 10 106.35 20.15 17.87
C LEU A 10 105.30 20.17 19.00
N GLY A 11 104.26 21.00 18.83
CA GLY A 11 103.03 20.98 19.62
C GLY A 11 101.78 20.97 18.75
N LEU A 12 101.58 19.87 18.03
CA LEU A 12 100.45 19.53 17.14
C LEU A 12 99.13 19.30 17.92
N VAL A 13 98.84 20.10 18.96
CA VAL A 13 97.78 19.82 19.96
C VAL A 13 96.46 20.56 19.68
N GLY A 14 96.48 21.65 18.90
CA GLY A 14 95.26 22.43 18.59
C GLY A 14 94.37 21.85 17.48
N LEU A 15 94.96 21.23 16.45
CA LEU A 15 94.22 20.76 15.27
C LEU A 15 93.45 19.45 15.53
N GLY A 16 93.99 18.55 16.37
CA GLY A 16 93.32 17.30 16.72
C GLY A 16 92.04 17.48 17.55
N SER A 17 92.03 18.45 18.47
CA SER A 17 90.82 18.77 19.25
C SER A 17 89.74 19.49 18.44
N PHE A 18 90.13 20.30 17.44
CA PHE A 18 89.19 20.94 16.52
C PHE A 18 88.57 19.91 15.55
N TYR A 19 89.40 19.02 14.97
CA TYR A 19 88.95 17.93 14.10
C TYR A 19 88.04 16.92 14.82
N TRP A 20 88.33 16.59 16.08
CA TRP A 20 87.49 15.70 16.88
C TRP A 20 86.16 16.36 17.28
N ARG A 21 86.17 17.65 17.62
CA ARG A 21 84.94 18.42 17.90
C ARG A 21 84.08 18.57 16.64
N SER A 22 84.68 18.82 15.48
CA SER A 22 83.94 18.90 14.21
C SER A 22 83.38 17.54 13.80
N HIS A 23 84.12 16.45 13.98
CA HIS A 23 83.63 15.10 13.72
C HIS A 23 82.50 14.68 14.67
N LYS A 24 82.60 15.02 15.96
CA LYS A 24 81.51 14.80 16.93
C LYS A 24 80.27 15.65 16.62
N ALA A 25 80.46 16.90 16.21
CA ALA A 25 79.35 17.76 15.79
C ALA A 25 78.67 17.20 14.53
N ALA A 26 79.44 16.74 13.55
CA ALA A 26 78.93 16.09 12.33
C ALA A 26 78.17 14.79 12.64
N GLN A 27 78.69 13.95 13.55
CA GLN A 27 77.99 12.75 14.02
C GLN A 27 76.70 13.06 14.79
N ALA A 28 76.69 14.13 15.60
CA ALA A 28 75.49 14.57 16.30
C ALA A 28 74.41 15.06 15.32
N THR A 29 74.79 15.84 14.31
CA THR A 29 73.85 16.26 13.24
C THR A 29 73.34 15.09 12.42
N GLU A 30 74.19 14.11 12.10
CA GLU A 30 73.77 12.90 11.37
C GLU A 30 72.81 12.04 12.20
N ALA A 31 73.04 11.91 13.51
CA ALA A 31 72.14 11.20 14.41
C ALA A 31 70.77 11.89 14.51
N ILE A 32 70.73 13.22 14.57
CA ILE A 32 69.48 13.99 14.56
C ILE A 32 68.72 13.77 13.26
N LEU A 33 69.38 13.92 12.10
CA LEU A 33 68.76 13.70 10.79
C LEU A 33 68.23 12.27 10.63
N ARG A 34 68.97 11.26 11.09
CA ARG A 34 68.50 9.87 11.10
C ARG A 34 67.25 9.71 11.96
N SER A 35 67.24 10.27 13.17
CA SER A 35 66.07 10.20 14.06
C SER A 35 64.84 10.89 13.48
N GLU A 36 65.03 11.98 12.74
CA GLU A 36 63.95 12.74 12.10
C GLU A 36 63.41 12.00 10.88
N ILE A 37 64.28 11.35 10.09
CA ILE A 37 63.89 10.44 9.00
C ILE A 37 63.09 9.25 9.55
N ASP A 38 63.50 8.66 10.66
CA ASP A 38 62.79 7.53 11.26
C ASP A 38 61.43 7.96 11.83
N ALA A 39 61.36 9.14 12.45
CA ALA A 39 60.09 9.73 12.88
C ALA A 39 59.15 9.99 11.70
N LEU A 40 59.65 10.55 10.59
CA LEU A 40 58.87 10.78 9.38
C LEU A 40 58.34 9.46 8.79
N LYS A 41 59.20 8.43 8.68
CA LYS A 41 58.78 7.09 8.23
C LYS A 41 57.67 6.52 9.13
N GLN A 42 57.82 6.64 10.44
CA GLN A 42 56.81 6.17 11.39
C GLN A 42 55.48 6.93 11.22
N THR A 43 55.53 8.25 10.99
CA THR A 43 54.32 9.03 10.73
C THR A 43 53.66 8.64 9.40
N GLN A 44 54.46 8.38 8.36
CA GLN A 44 53.95 7.91 7.08
C GLN A 44 53.21 6.59 7.24
N THR A 45 53.82 5.60 7.89
CA THR A 45 53.19 4.29 8.13
C THR A 45 51.91 4.41 8.96
N ASN A 46 51.87 5.28 9.98
CA ASN A 46 50.67 5.51 10.77
C ASN A 46 49.54 6.14 9.92
N LEU A 47 49.87 7.11 9.06
CA LEU A 47 48.91 7.71 8.15
C LEU A 47 48.39 6.71 7.12
N GLU A 48 49.25 5.85 6.57
CA GLU A 48 48.85 4.78 5.66
C GLU A 48 47.87 3.81 6.34
N GLN A 49 48.16 3.38 7.57
CA GLN A 49 47.27 2.51 8.34
C GLN A 49 45.92 3.17 8.64
N LYS A 50 45.92 4.46 9.03
CA LYS A 50 44.68 5.22 9.28
C LYS A 50 43.86 5.42 8.01
N LEU A 51 44.52 5.64 6.88
CA LEU A 51 43.86 5.78 5.59
C LEU A 51 43.21 4.45 5.18
N GLU A 52 43.92 3.33 5.35
CA GLU A 52 43.41 2.00 5.06
C GLU A 52 42.19 1.65 5.94
N SER A 53 42.25 1.92 7.25
CA SER A 53 41.12 1.69 8.14
C SER A 53 39.92 2.58 7.79
N ALA A 54 40.14 3.86 7.49
CA ALA A 54 39.07 4.77 7.10
C ALA A 54 38.39 4.36 5.78
N ILE A 55 39.16 3.84 4.82
CA ILE A 55 38.61 3.30 3.56
C ILE A 55 37.75 2.06 3.85
N ALA A 56 38.22 1.15 4.71
CA ALA A 56 37.48 -0.06 5.08
C ALA A 56 36.15 0.27 5.80
N ASP A 57 36.17 1.24 6.72
CA ASP A 57 34.99 1.72 7.44
C ASP A 57 33.98 2.37 6.49
N TRP A 58 34.46 3.23 5.58
CA TRP A 58 33.61 3.85 4.56
C TRP A 58 32.96 2.82 3.65
N GLN A 59 33.73 1.83 3.17
CA GLN A 59 33.19 0.74 2.35
C GLN A 59 32.12 -0.07 3.09
N THR A 60 32.34 -0.33 4.37
CA THR A 60 31.37 -1.04 5.22
C THR A 60 30.08 -0.24 5.34
N SER A 61 30.19 1.06 5.64
CA SER A 61 29.03 1.96 5.71
C SER A 61 28.28 2.06 4.38
N GLN A 62 28.99 2.08 3.24
CA GLN A 62 28.34 2.05 1.93
C GLN A 62 27.55 0.75 1.68
N ARG A 63 28.09 -0.40 2.10
CA ARG A 63 27.40 -1.69 1.98
C ARG A 63 26.15 -1.75 2.85
N GLU A 64 26.23 -1.28 4.09
CA GLU A 64 25.09 -1.21 4.99
C GLU A 64 24.01 -0.28 4.45
N LYS A 65 24.40 0.89 3.94
CA LYS A 65 23.48 1.83 3.29
C LYS A 65 22.78 1.19 2.09
N ALA A 66 23.52 0.52 1.21
CA ALA A 66 22.93 -0.17 0.06
C ALA A 66 21.96 -1.28 0.48
N ALA A 67 22.30 -2.05 1.53
CA ALA A 67 21.42 -3.08 2.06
C ALA A 67 20.13 -2.48 2.66
N LEU A 68 20.23 -1.36 3.37
CA LEU A 68 19.07 -0.63 3.90
C LEU A 68 18.21 -0.03 2.79
N GLU A 69 18.81 0.50 1.73
CA GLU A 69 18.08 1.02 0.56
C GLU A 69 17.24 -0.09 -0.10
N ILE A 70 17.79 -1.29 -0.23
CA ILE A 70 17.05 -2.47 -0.74
C ILE A 70 15.88 -2.80 0.20
N GLN A 71 16.12 -2.89 1.52
CA GLN A 71 15.06 -3.19 2.49
C GLN A 71 13.95 -2.13 2.50
N ILE A 72 14.30 -0.85 2.40
CA ILE A 72 13.33 0.24 2.30
C ILE A 72 12.47 0.08 1.05
N GLU A 73 13.08 -0.27 -0.08
CA GLU A 73 12.35 -0.44 -1.33
C GLU A 73 11.43 -1.66 -1.28
N GLU A 74 11.91 -2.80 -0.77
CA GLU A 74 11.08 -3.99 -0.52
C GLU A 74 9.90 -3.67 0.41
N PHE A 75 10.15 -2.94 1.50
CA PHE A 75 9.11 -2.56 2.45
C PHE A 75 8.08 -1.61 1.84
N LYS A 76 8.50 -0.66 1.00
CA LYS A 76 7.59 0.21 0.25
C LYS A 76 6.71 -0.58 -0.70
N GLN A 77 7.28 -1.53 -1.43
CA GLN A 77 6.53 -2.40 -2.34
C GLN A 77 5.50 -3.25 -1.59
N GLN A 78 5.88 -3.81 -0.44
CA GLN A 78 4.95 -4.53 0.43
C GLN A 78 3.82 -3.61 0.90
N CYS A 79 4.14 -2.42 1.41
CA CYS A 79 3.12 -1.45 1.84
C CYS A 79 2.15 -1.08 0.71
N ALA A 80 2.65 -0.86 -0.51
CA ALA A 80 1.82 -0.56 -1.67
C ALA A 80 0.88 -1.73 -2.01
N ARG A 81 1.40 -2.96 -2.01
CA ARG A 81 0.61 -4.18 -2.23
C ARG A 81 -0.47 -4.34 -1.17
N LEU A 82 -0.13 -4.21 0.11
CA LEU A 82 -1.08 -4.37 1.21
C LEU A 82 -2.21 -3.33 1.14
N ARG A 83 -1.89 -2.07 0.80
CA ARG A 83 -2.91 -1.02 0.61
C ARG A 83 -3.90 -1.39 -0.49
N SER A 84 -3.40 -1.80 -1.65
CA SER A 84 -4.26 -2.24 -2.76
C SER A 84 -5.12 -3.46 -2.40
N GLN A 85 -4.56 -4.42 -1.66
CA GLN A 85 -5.32 -5.57 -1.17
C GLN A 85 -6.43 -5.17 -0.19
N LEU A 86 -6.17 -4.25 0.74
CA LEU A 86 -7.16 -3.75 1.69
C LEU A 86 -8.30 -2.99 0.99
N GLU A 87 -7.99 -2.14 0.01
CA GLU A 87 -9.01 -1.43 -0.78
C GLU A 87 -9.92 -2.41 -1.52
N THR A 88 -9.33 -3.45 -2.12
CA THR A 88 -10.07 -4.48 -2.85
C THR A 88 -10.95 -5.30 -1.89
N GLN A 89 -10.40 -5.75 -0.77
CA GLN A 89 -11.12 -6.52 0.24
C GLN A 89 -12.25 -5.72 0.88
N SER A 90 -12.03 -4.43 1.16
CA SER A 90 -13.07 -3.55 1.71
C SER A 90 -14.24 -3.42 0.73
N THR A 91 -13.95 -3.20 -0.54
CA THR A 91 -14.99 -3.07 -1.59
C THR A 91 -15.76 -4.38 -1.75
N GLN A 92 -15.07 -5.51 -1.82
CA GLN A 92 -15.71 -6.83 -1.92
C GLN A 92 -16.57 -7.14 -0.71
N THR A 93 -16.07 -6.88 0.50
CA THR A 93 -16.80 -7.13 1.75
C THR A 93 -18.07 -6.31 1.83
N GLN A 94 -18.02 -5.05 1.37
CA GLN A 94 -19.20 -4.19 1.31
C GLN A 94 -20.24 -4.77 0.35
N GLN A 95 -19.85 -5.10 -0.89
CA GLN A 95 -20.75 -5.69 -1.89
C GLN A 95 -21.38 -7.01 -1.41
N ASP A 96 -20.57 -7.89 -0.82
CA ASP A 96 -21.04 -9.16 -0.28
C ASP A 96 -22.03 -8.95 0.87
N SER A 97 -21.82 -7.92 1.69
CA SER A 97 -22.71 -7.58 2.81
C SER A 97 -24.05 -7.04 2.33
N GLU A 98 -24.04 -6.20 1.30
CA GLU A 98 -25.26 -5.67 0.66
C GLU A 98 -26.09 -6.79 0.03
N ILE A 99 -25.46 -7.69 -0.74
CA ILE A 99 -26.13 -8.84 -1.35
C ILE A 99 -26.74 -9.74 -0.27
N LYS A 100 -25.99 -10.08 0.78
CA LYS A 100 -26.50 -10.91 1.88
C LYS A 100 -27.66 -10.23 2.60
N ALA A 101 -27.55 -8.93 2.87
CA ALA A 101 -28.64 -8.17 3.50
C ALA A 101 -29.89 -8.20 2.61
N PHE A 102 -29.74 -7.96 1.30
CA PHE A 102 -30.82 -8.04 0.34
C PHE A 102 -31.50 -9.42 0.36
N GLU A 103 -30.74 -10.51 0.29
CA GLU A 103 -31.27 -11.88 0.31
C GLU A 103 -32.14 -12.16 1.55
N GLN A 104 -31.74 -11.67 2.73
CA GLN A 104 -32.49 -11.86 3.98
C GLN A 104 -33.85 -11.16 3.98
N ILE A 105 -33.96 -10.00 3.32
CA ILE A 105 -35.22 -9.21 3.26
C ILE A 105 -35.87 -9.23 1.89
N GLN A 106 -35.37 -10.03 0.96
CA GLN A 106 -35.78 -10.08 -0.45
C GLN A 106 -37.30 -10.27 -0.60
N SER A 107 -37.87 -11.18 0.18
CA SER A 107 -39.30 -11.47 0.18
C SER A 107 -40.12 -10.22 0.52
N LEU A 108 -39.67 -9.42 1.49
CA LEU A 108 -40.32 -8.16 1.85
C LEU A 108 -40.18 -7.14 0.71
N LEU A 109 -38.94 -6.93 0.22
CA LEU A 109 -38.61 -5.95 -0.82
C LEU A 109 -39.35 -6.17 -2.14
N THR A 110 -39.58 -7.43 -2.51
CA THR A 110 -40.27 -7.78 -3.77
C THR A 110 -41.79 -7.69 -3.65
N GLN A 111 -42.35 -7.85 -2.45
CA GLN A 111 -43.80 -7.95 -2.23
C GLN A 111 -44.46 -6.67 -1.74
N TYR A 112 -43.79 -5.86 -0.90
CA TYR A 112 -44.38 -4.63 -0.36
C TYR A 112 -44.87 -3.65 -1.45
N PRO A 113 -44.25 -3.52 -2.64
CA PRO A 113 -44.73 -2.61 -3.68
C PRO A 113 -46.13 -3.00 -4.18
N SER A 114 -46.42 -4.30 -4.27
CA SER A 114 -47.73 -4.81 -4.65
C SER A 114 -48.78 -4.62 -3.55
N VAL A 115 -48.37 -4.73 -2.29
CA VAL A 115 -49.23 -4.40 -1.14
C VAL A 115 -49.58 -2.92 -1.13
N ARG A 116 -48.59 -2.04 -1.38
CA ARG A 116 -48.79 -0.59 -1.52
C ARG A 116 -49.81 -0.28 -2.62
N ARG A 117 -49.65 -0.88 -3.81
CA ARG A 117 -50.60 -0.69 -4.90
C ARG A 117 -52.01 -1.19 -4.55
N MET A 118 -52.14 -2.29 -3.80
CA MET A 118 -53.44 -2.77 -3.31
C MET A 118 -54.11 -1.81 -2.34
N THR A 119 -53.35 -1.16 -1.45
CA THR A 119 -53.90 -0.16 -0.53
C THR A 119 -54.32 1.14 -1.22
N GLU A 120 -53.70 1.47 -2.35
CA GLU A 120 -54.12 2.60 -3.20
C GLU A 120 -55.45 2.29 -3.90
N THR A 121 -55.67 1.06 -4.36
CA THR A 121 -56.93 0.66 -5.01
C THR A 121 -58.05 0.31 -4.04
N LYS A 122 -57.73 -0.12 -2.81
CA LYS A 122 -58.69 -0.39 -1.73
C LYS A 122 -58.32 0.37 -0.45
N PRO A 123 -58.70 1.65 -0.34
CA PRO A 123 -58.29 2.52 0.77
C PRO A 123 -58.77 2.09 2.16
N ASP A 124 -59.82 1.25 2.22
CA ASP A 124 -60.42 0.76 3.46
C ASP A 124 -59.62 -0.38 4.11
N LEU A 125 -58.55 -0.84 3.46
CA LEU A 125 -57.67 -1.87 4.02
C LEU A 125 -56.88 -1.33 5.22
N PRO A 126 -56.83 -2.05 6.36
CA PRO A 126 -56.03 -1.66 7.52
C PRO A 126 -54.53 -1.45 7.21
N ALA A 127 -54.03 -2.13 6.17
CA ALA A 127 -52.66 -2.03 5.70
C ALA A 127 -52.25 -0.62 5.25
N ARG A 128 -53.21 0.27 4.94
CA ARG A 128 -52.93 1.68 4.61
C ARG A 128 -52.12 2.39 5.70
N ASN A 129 -52.35 2.03 6.96
CA ASN A 129 -51.65 2.61 8.10
C ASN A 129 -50.15 2.23 8.15
N LEU A 130 -49.73 1.22 7.38
CA LEU A 130 -48.35 0.71 7.37
C LEU A 130 -47.54 1.24 6.17
N ILE A 131 -48.17 1.88 5.18
CA ILE A 131 -47.49 2.34 3.96
C ILE A 131 -46.32 3.27 4.28
N GLY A 132 -46.49 4.17 5.25
CA GLY A 132 -45.44 5.10 5.66
C GLY A 132 -44.15 4.41 6.12
N MET A 133 -44.27 3.20 6.70
CA MET A 133 -43.12 2.40 7.16
C MET A 133 -42.30 1.83 5.99
N PHE A 134 -42.89 1.66 4.81
CA PHE A 134 -42.19 1.16 3.63
C PHE A 134 -41.26 2.19 2.99
N THR A 135 -41.36 3.47 3.37
CA THR A 135 -40.42 4.51 2.90
C THR A 135 -38.96 4.17 3.20
N ALA A 136 -38.70 3.51 4.35
CA ALA A 136 -37.35 3.05 4.68
C ALA A 136 -36.84 1.98 3.71
N LEU A 137 -37.73 1.15 3.17
CA LEU A 137 -37.39 0.15 2.15
C LEU A 137 -37.09 0.81 0.80
N ASP A 138 -37.88 1.82 0.40
CA ASP A 138 -37.61 2.59 -0.82
C ASP A 138 -36.22 3.25 -0.74
N ASN A 139 -35.88 3.81 0.43
CA ASN A 139 -34.57 4.43 0.66
C ASN A 139 -33.43 3.42 0.65
N LEU A 140 -33.66 2.21 1.17
CA LEU A 140 -32.65 1.15 1.19
C LEU A 140 -32.32 0.65 -0.22
N ILE A 141 -33.33 0.46 -1.07
CA ILE A 141 -33.15 0.11 -2.49
C ILE A 141 -32.36 1.19 -3.22
N LYS A 142 -32.67 2.47 -2.98
CA LYS A 142 -31.92 3.61 -3.55
C LYS A 142 -30.49 3.66 -3.05
N PHE A 143 -30.27 3.37 -1.77
CA PHE A 143 -28.93 3.34 -1.18
C PHE A 143 -28.03 2.28 -1.82
N TRP A 144 -28.59 1.11 -2.14
CA TRP A 144 -27.89 0.05 -2.89
C TRP A 144 -27.83 0.27 -4.40
N ASP A 145 -28.45 1.35 -4.92
CA ASP A 145 -28.59 1.65 -6.34
C ASP A 145 -29.25 0.53 -7.16
N TYR A 146 -30.17 -0.22 -6.53
CA TYR A 146 -30.88 -1.31 -7.20
C TYR A 146 -32.07 -0.80 -8.00
N GLN A 147 -32.21 -1.34 -9.21
CA GLN A 147 -33.25 -0.97 -10.16
C GLN A 147 -34.36 -2.02 -10.16
N ALA A 148 -35.62 -1.58 -10.09
CA ALA A 148 -36.76 -2.47 -10.16
C ALA A 148 -36.96 -3.04 -11.58
N ILE A 149 -37.31 -4.32 -11.66
CA ILE A 149 -37.74 -4.98 -12.89
C ILE A 149 -39.27 -4.96 -12.91
N GLY A 150 -39.83 -4.07 -13.73
CA GLY A 150 -41.26 -3.82 -13.86
C GLY A 150 -41.86 -3.05 -12.67
N LYS A 151 -43.14 -2.72 -12.78
CA LYS A 151 -43.94 -2.07 -11.73
C LYS A 151 -45.05 -3.00 -11.26
N PRO A 152 -45.53 -2.86 -10.00
CA PRO A 152 -46.61 -3.71 -9.51
C PRO A 152 -47.84 -3.61 -10.42
N TRP A 153 -48.36 -4.76 -10.85
CA TRP A 153 -49.54 -4.91 -11.71
C TRP A 153 -49.44 -4.25 -13.08
N GLU A 154 -48.23 -3.91 -13.51
CA GLU A 154 -47.97 -3.52 -14.90
C GLU A 154 -48.12 -4.74 -15.81
N GLN A 155 -48.76 -4.54 -16.96
CA GLN A 155 -48.80 -5.53 -18.03
C GLN A 155 -47.53 -5.39 -18.86
N VAL A 156 -46.81 -6.49 -19.04
CA VAL A 156 -45.54 -6.57 -19.76
C VAL A 156 -45.53 -7.80 -20.65
N GLU A 157 -44.67 -7.81 -21.67
CA GLU A 157 -44.36 -9.02 -22.42
C GLU A 157 -43.46 -9.93 -21.58
N PHE A 158 -43.74 -11.23 -21.56
CA PHE A 158 -42.94 -12.19 -20.82
C PHE A 158 -41.54 -12.33 -21.44
N ASP A 159 -40.52 -11.94 -20.69
CA ASP A 159 -39.12 -12.18 -21.01
C ASP A 159 -38.54 -13.18 -19.98
N PRO A 160 -38.19 -14.42 -20.38
CA PRO A 160 -37.61 -15.41 -19.47
C PRO A 160 -36.30 -14.98 -18.80
N GLN A 161 -35.59 -13.97 -19.32
CA GLN A 161 -34.39 -13.44 -18.69
C GLN A 161 -34.75 -12.57 -17.48
N LEU A 162 -35.78 -11.73 -17.61
CA LEU A 162 -36.18 -10.75 -16.61
C LEU A 162 -37.28 -11.25 -15.67
N HIS A 163 -38.08 -12.21 -16.13
CA HIS A 163 -39.33 -12.63 -15.50
C HIS A 163 -39.33 -14.12 -15.15
N GLN A 164 -39.97 -14.43 -14.03
CA GLN A 164 -40.30 -15.78 -13.59
C GLN A 164 -41.82 -15.96 -13.56
N GLY A 165 -42.34 -16.86 -14.38
CA GLY A 165 -43.75 -17.23 -14.37
C GLY A 165 -44.18 -17.93 -13.08
N ASP A 166 -45.44 -17.76 -12.71
CA ASP A 166 -46.10 -18.58 -11.69
C ASP A 166 -46.43 -20.02 -12.18
N VAL A 167 -46.44 -20.20 -13.51
CA VAL A 167 -46.61 -21.48 -14.21
C VAL A 167 -45.50 -21.67 -15.25
N ALA A 168 -45.20 -22.92 -15.60
CA ALA A 168 -44.07 -23.27 -16.46
C ALA A 168 -44.34 -23.11 -17.97
N ASP A 169 -45.57 -22.78 -18.38
CA ASP A 169 -46.04 -22.79 -19.77
C ASP A 169 -46.17 -21.40 -20.40
N LEU A 170 -45.56 -20.36 -19.82
CA LEU A 170 -45.55 -19.02 -20.42
C LEU A 170 -44.65 -18.97 -21.66
N ALA A 171 -45.19 -18.45 -22.76
CA ALA A 171 -44.42 -18.26 -23.98
C ALA A 171 -43.69 -16.90 -23.95
N PRO A 172 -42.43 -16.79 -24.42
CA PRO A 172 -41.77 -15.50 -24.59
C PRO A 172 -42.62 -14.55 -25.44
N GLY A 173 -42.76 -13.30 -25.00
CA GLY A 173 -43.62 -12.29 -25.63
C GLY A 173 -45.09 -12.32 -25.16
N GLU A 174 -45.51 -13.33 -24.39
CA GLU A 174 -46.89 -13.42 -23.90
C GLU A 174 -47.20 -12.28 -22.93
N ALA A 175 -48.40 -11.69 -23.03
CA ALA A 175 -48.82 -10.60 -22.15
C ALA A 175 -49.12 -11.11 -20.74
N VAL A 176 -48.37 -10.62 -19.75
CA VAL A 176 -48.45 -11.03 -18.35
C VAL A 176 -48.42 -9.82 -17.42
N PHE A 177 -48.87 -9.99 -16.18
CA PHE A 177 -48.85 -8.95 -15.16
C PHE A 177 -47.75 -9.20 -14.13
N VAL A 178 -47.01 -8.16 -13.76
CA VAL A 178 -46.02 -8.21 -12.68
C VAL A 178 -46.74 -8.32 -11.33
N ARG A 179 -46.68 -9.50 -10.71
CA ARG A 179 -47.24 -9.77 -9.38
C ARG A 179 -46.34 -9.26 -8.28
N PHE A 180 -45.05 -9.51 -8.40
CA PHE A 180 -44.01 -9.03 -7.50
C PHE A 180 -42.85 -8.54 -8.35
N ILE A 181 -42.35 -7.34 -8.05
CA ILE A 181 -41.26 -6.76 -8.83
C ILE A 181 -39.97 -7.54 -8.61
N GLY A 182 -39.11 -7.53 -9.62
CA GLY A 182 -37.73 -8.01 -9.51
C GLY A 182 -36.78 -6.87 -9.19
N TYR A 183 -35.50 -7.20 -9.00
CA TYR A 183 -34.43 -6.21 -8.85
C TYR A 183 -33.19 -6.62 -9.64
N ARG A 184 -32.48 -5.61 -10.15
CA ARG A 184 -31.18 -5.75 -10.79
C ARG A 184 -30.21 -4.68 -10.27
N ASN A 185 -28.93 -4.99 -10.35
CA ASN A 185 -27.85 -4.03 -10.18
C ASN A 185 -27.12 -3.93 -11.53
N ASP A 186 -27.31 -2.81 -12.22
CA ASP A 186 -26.93 -2.64 -13.63
C ASP A 186 -27.41 -3.81 -14.51
N ASP A 187 -26.47 -4.57 -15.07
CA ASP A 187 -26.74 -5.72 -15.95
C ASP A 187 -27.00 -7.02 -15.16
N ARG A 188 -26.71 -7.04 -13.85
CA ARG A 188 -26.86 -8.24 -13.02
C ARG A 188 -28.26 -8.31 -12.43
N ILE A 189 -29.02 -9.32 -12.84
CA ILE A 189 -30.31 -9.64 -12.21
C ILE A 189 -30.05 -10.23 -10.82
N LEU A 190 -30.62 -9.59 -9.79
CA LEU A 190 -30.57 -10.09 -8.42
C LEU A 190 -31.71 -11.09 -8.19
N ILE A 191 -32.91 -10.73 -8.63
CA ILE A 191 -34.10 -11.58 -8.62
C ILE A 191 -35.03 -11.19 -9.78
N PRO A 192 -35.48 -12.14 -10.61
CA PRO A 192 -36.44 -11.86 -11.66
C PRO A 192 -37.80 -11.42 -11.09
N ALA A 193 -38.54 -10.61 -11.84
CA ALA A 193 -39.89 -10.24 -11.45
C ALA A 193 -40.83 -11.45 -11.58
N LYS A 194 -41.72 -11.64 -10.60
CA LYS A 194 -42.72 -12.71 -10.68
C LYS A 194 -43.93 -12.23 -11.43
N VAL A 195 -44.34 -12.97 -12.44
CA VAL A 195 -45.41 -12.59 -13.36
C VAL A 195 -46.51 -13.65 -13.43
N SER A 196 -47.71 -13.24 -13.83
CA SER A 196 -48.88 -14.12 -13.98
C SER A 196 -49.80 -13.60 -15.08
N ARG A 197 -50.55 -14.49 -15.73
CA ARG A 197 -51.57 -14.11 -16.74
C ARG A 197 -52.71 -13.27 -16.18
N THR A 198 -52.92 -13.35 -14.87
CA THR A 198 -54.06 -12.70 -14.20
C THR A 198 -53.57 -11.71 -13.15
N LEU A 199 -54.44 -10.79 -12.73
CA LEU A 199 -54.24 -9.92 -11.59
C LEU A 199 -54.75 -10.56 -10.28
N PRO A 200 -54.27 -10.11 -9.10
CA PRO A 200 -54.77 -10.62 -7.83
C PRO A 200 -56.25 -10.28 -7.64
N ALA A 201 -56.97 -11.12 -6.88
CA ALA A 201 -58.38 -10.93 -6.61
C ALA A 201 -58.67 -9.52 -6.07
N GLY A 202 -59.40 -8.73 -6.86
CA GLY A 202 -59.80 -7.36 -6.54
C GLY A 202 -58.75 -6.28 -6.87
N ALA A 203 -57.75 -6.58 -7.69
CA ALA A 203 -57.10 -5.57 -8.52
C ALA A 203 -57.97 -5.32 -9.77
N THR A 204 -58.36 -4.08 -10.02
CA THR A 204 -59.04 -3.68 -11.27
C THR A 204 -58.00 -3.26 -12.29
N SER A 205 -58.13 -3.76 -13.53
CA SER A 205 -57.32 -3.36 -14.69
C SER A 205 -57.57 -1.91 -15.07
#